data_AF-A0A2M8AKU0-F1
#
_entry.id   AF-A0A2M8AKU0-F1
#
_cell.length_a   1.000
_cell.length_b   1.000
_cell.length_c   1.000
_cell.angle_alpha   90.00
_cell.angle_beta   90.00
_cell.angle_gamma   90.00
#
_symmetry.space_group_name_H-M   'P 1'
#
loop_
_entity.id
_entity.type
_entity.pdbx_description
1 polymer ?
#
loop_
_entity_poly.entity_id
_entity_poly.type
_entity_poly.pdbx_seq_one_letter_code
_entity_poly.pdbx_strand_id
1 'polypeptide(L)'
;MYDRSLIKHSKFLVVSVIVILVFRFILLGAIPLLDKTESRYAEIARLMYETNKWIVLQIDYNVPFWAKPPLSTWLSAISFSIFGVNEMVARLPFYLLNVTIIILLGYWVKKLKLPFLLPAYILLTMPEFLIHTGVISTDVALSFSITLVMLSFWKAIQNNERSIWEYLFFVGIGLGLLTKGPIILVLTGPPILAWIIIQKIKIKDVLLRLPWILGTLLTALIAIPWYILAEKNSPGFLDYFIVGEHFNRFIKPRWQGDLYGSGHSQPFGMIWLFLLLFTFPWIQIVLIKLWKNRAIIFKDKWVLFLVLWLFWIPLFFTISRNILHTYILPVTIPIALLMAYGWPQYKNKKSAIILSSIFPVGAIVLSVVLFFNQGLFKHLNSDKYLINNQITKPFNTPKPIYYWDKVTYSGEFYSEGLAKKISDKEALKTIMNDENEFYLIVSNKKIDDLKKIFKSQMVFLESNIKRSIFLYKKNHQ
;
A
#
# COMPACT_ATOMS: atom_id res chain seq x y z
N MET A 1 4.87 -32.99 -28.29
CA MET A 1 5.49 -33.71 -27.16
C MET A 1 5.71 -32.70 -26.04
N TYR A 2 4.92 -32.75 -24.96
CA TYR A 2 5.06 -31.81 -23.83
C TYR A 2 6.38 -32.08 -23.11
N ASP A 3 7.25 -31.07 -23.02
CA ASP A 3 8.51 -31.15 -22.29
C ASP A 3 8.23 -31.46 -20.79
N ARG A 4 8.65 -32.63 -20.31
CA ARG A 4 8.44 -33.06 -18.92
C ARG A 4 9.04 -32.07 -17.90
N SER A 5 10.02 -31.26 -18.31
CA SER A 5 10.56 -30.17 -17.49
C SER A 5 9.51 -29.09 -17.20
N LEU A 6 8.68 -28.73 -18.19
CA LEU A 6 7.60 -27.75 -18.05
C LEU A 6 6.53 -28.23 -17.07
N ILE A 7 6.21 -29.53 -17.06
CA ILE A 7 5.22 -30.13 -16.16
C ILE A 7 5.71 -30.12 -14.71
N LYS A 8 6.97 -30.48 -14.45
CA LYS A 8 7.56 -30.45 -13.10
C LYS A 8 7.64 -29.02 -12.55
N HIS A 9 7.99 -28.05 -13.39
CA HIS A 9 7.97 -26.64 -13.02
C HIS A 9 6.56 -26.13 -12.72
N SER A 10 5.53 -26.61 -13.44
CA SER A 10 4.15 -26.16 -13.22
C SER A 10 3.62 -26.49 -11.81
N LYS A 11 3.84 -27.72 -11.30
CA LYS A 11 3.42 -28.11 -9.94
C LYS A 11 4.14 -27.29 -8.87
N PHE A 12 5.46 -27.10 -9.03
CA PHE A 12 6.24 -26.26 -8.11
C PHE A 12 5.69 -24.83 -8.05
N LEU A 13 5.47 -24.19 -9.20
CA LEU A 13 4.94 -22.82 -9.26
C LEU A 13 3.59 -22.71 -8.56
N VAL A 14 2.70 -23.69 -8.77
CA VAL A 14 1.38 -23.73 -8.12
C VAL A 14 1.52 -23.80 -6.60
N VAL A 15 2.30 -24.77 -6.09
CA VAL A 15 2.48 -24.95 -4.65
C VAL A 15 3.14 -23.71 -4.02
N SER A 16 4.20 -23.18 -4.63
CA SER A 16 4.89 -21.99 -4.11
C SER A 16 3.96 -20.78 -4.03
N VAL A 17 3.17 -20.52 -5.09
CA VAL A 17 2.23 -19.39 -5.10
C VAL A 17 1.15 -19.55 -4.03
N ILE A 18 0.57 -20.74 -3.90
CA ILE A 18 -0.44 -21.02 -2.86
C ILE A 18 0.16 -20.83 -1.46
N VAL A 19 1.34 -21.40 -1.20
CA VAL A 19 2.01 -21.27 0.10
C VAL A 19 2.28 -19.81 0.44
N ILE A 20 2.81 -19.03 -0.51
CA ILE A 20 3.09 -17.61 -0.28
C ILE A 20 1.80 -16.81 -0.04
N LEU A 21 0.73 -17.07 -0.80
CA LEU A 21 -0.54 -16.37 -0.62
C LEU A 21 -1.20 -16.71 0.71
N VAL A 22 -1.26 -18.00 1.09
CA VAL A 22 -1.79 -18.44 2.38
C VAL A 22 -0.96 -17.85 3.53
N PHE A 23 0.36 -17.87 3.41
CA PHE A 23 1.26 -17.23 4.38
C PHE A 23 0.93 -15.74 4.54
N ARG A 24 0.81 -14.98 3.44
CA ARG A 24 0.48 -13.56 3.52
C ARG A 24 -0.94 -13.31 4.06
N PHE A 25 -1.89 -14.18 3.75
CA PHE A 25 -3.25 -14.12 4.29
C PHE A 25 -3.26 -14.27 5.82
N ILE A 26 -2.49 -15.21 6.37
CA ILE A 26 -2.34 -15.38 7.83
C ILE A 26 -1.74 -14.11 8.47
N LEU A 27 -0.73 -13.51 7.81
CA LEU A 27 -0.07 -12.31 8.33
C LEU A 27 -0.98 -11.06 8.39
N LEU A 28 -2.09 -11.04 7.64
CA LEU A 28 -3.05 -9.93 7.69
C LEU A 28 -3.56 -9.69 9.12
N GLY A 29 -3.81 -10.76 9.88
CA GLY A 29 -4.27 -10.69 11.27
C GLY A 29 -3.18 -10.90 12.32
N ALA A 30 -2.10 -11.61 11.97
CA ALA A 30 -1.06 -11.96 12.93
C ALA A 30 -0.16 -10.76 13.30
N ILE A 31 0.13 -9.87 12.35
CA ILE A 31 1.01 -8.71 12.58
C ILE A 31 0.16 -7.51 13.05
N PRO A 32 0.51 -6.83 14.16
CA PRO A 32 -0.21 -5.62 14.56
C PRO A 32 -0.04 -4.49 13.53
N LEU A 33 -0.95 -3.53 13.49
CA LEU A 33 -0.80 -2.29 12.73
C LEU A 33 0.38 -1.49 13.28
N LEU A 34 1.37 -1.26 12.43
CA LEU A 34 2.62 -0.60 12.83
C LEU A 34 2.53 0.92 12.63
N ASP A 35 2.94 1.67 13.65
CA ASP A 35 3.04 3.13 13.58
C ASP A 35 4.26 3.58 12.75
N LYS A 36 4.17 4.67 11.98
CA LYS A 36 3.07 5.64 11.91
C LYS A 36 2.18 5.53 10.66
N THR A 37 2.62 4.84 9.61
CA THR A 37 1.99 5.00 8.28
C THR A 37 0.80 4.08 8.10
N GLU A 38 0.93 2.80 8.43
CA GLU A 38 -0.13 1.80 8.21
C GLU A 38 -1.30 2.03 9.17
N SER A 39 -1.01 2.16 10.47
CA SER A 39 -1.99 2.48 11.51
C SER A 39 -2.76 3.77 11.22
N ARG A 40 -2.11 4.81 10.69
CA ARG A 40 -2.79 6.06 10.30
C ARG A 40 -3.89 5.82 9.27
N TYR A 41 -3.60 5.07 8.21
CA TYR A 41 -4.61 4.81 7.18
C TYR A 41 -5.71 3.86 7.67
N ALA A 42 -5.38 2.91 8.55
CA ALA A 42 -6.38 2.09 9.24
C ALA A 42 -7.31 2.96 10.08
N GLU A 43 -6.77 3.92 10.83
CA GLU A 43 -7.54 4.79 11.71
C GLU A 43 -8.41 5.78 10.93
N ILE A 44 -7.89 6.40 9.87
CA ILE A 44 -8.70 7.24 8.97
C ILE A 44 -9.89 6.45 8.41
N ALA A 45 -9.71 5.16 8.09
CA ALA A 45 -10.80 4.30 7.64
C ALA A 45 -11.77 3.92 8.78
N ARG A 46 -11.27 3.70 10.00
CA ARG A 46 -12.09 3.43 11.18
C ARG A 46 -12.96 4.64 11.52
N LEU A 47 -12.39 5.85 11.53
CA LEU A 47 -13.13 7.10 11.73
C LEU A 47 -14.18 7.31 10.65
N MET A 48 -13.87 7.01 9.38
CA MET A 48 -14.86 7.09 8.30
C MET A 48 -16.04 6.14 8.52
N TYR A 49 -15.75 4.90 8.94
CA TYR A 49 -16.76 3.91 9.29
C TYR A 49 -17.60 4.35 10.49
N GLU A 50 -16.97 4.72 11.60
CA GLU A 50 -17.63 5.10 12.85
C GLU A 50 -18.46 6.36 12.73
N THR A 51 -17.91 7.42 12.11
CA THR A 51 -18.59 8.72 12.01
C THR A 51 -19.59 8.78 10.85
N ASN A 52 -19.62 7.75 9.99
CA ASN A 52 -20.40 7.70 8.75
C ASN A 52 -20.15 8.90 7.80
N LYS A 53 -18.97 9.51 7.86
CA LYS A 53 -18.54 10.63 7.01
C LYS A 53 -17.68 10.13 5.85
N TRP A 54 -18.32 9.78 4.74
CA TRP A 54 -17.69 9.13 3.58
C TRP A 54 -17.06 10.07 2.54
N ILE A 55 -17.27 11.38 2.66
CA ILE A 55 -16.80 12.38 1.68
C ILE A 55 -15.43 12.92 2.08
N VAL A 56 -15.35 13.63 3.22
CA VAL A 56 -14.12 14.25 3.71
C VAL A 56 -13.43 13.28 4.67
N LEU A 57 -12.23 12.83 4.32
CA LEU A 57 -11.42 11.96 5.18
C LEU A 57 -11.06 12.72 6.46
N GLN A 58 -10.94 12.00 7.58
CA GLN A 58 -10.61 12.57 8.88
C GLN A 58 -9.34 11.93 9.43
N ILE A 59 -8.39 12.73 9.88
CA ILE A 59 -7.16 12.24 10.56
C ILE A 59 -7.36 12.09 12.07
N ASP A 60 -8.35 12.79 12.60
CA ASP A 60 -8.86 12.78 13.97
C ASP A 60 -10.33 13.21 13.89
N TYR A 61 -11.11 13.04 14.96
CA TYR A 61 -12.52 13.41 15.01
C TYR A 61 -12.73 14.88 14.60
N ASN A 62 -13.48 15.08 13.52
CA ASN A 62 -13.77 16.40 12.92
C ASN A 62 -12.54 17.15 12.38
N VAL A 63 -11.38 16.52 12.26
CA VAL A 63 -10.17 17.12 11.67
C VAL A 63 -9.94 16.55 10.28
N PRO A 64 -10.04 17.36 9.21
CA PRO A 64 -9.95 16.84 7.85
C PRO A 64 -8.54 16.36 7.48
N PHE A 65 -8.49 15.36 6.60
CA PHE A 65 -7.29 14.80 6.00
C PHE A 65 -7.27 15.01 4.49
N TRP A 66 -6.54 16.03 4.03
CA TRP A 66 -6.50 16.45 2.63
C TRP A 66 -5.40 15.80 1.79
N ALA A 67 -4.53 14.98 2.39
CA ALA A 67 -3.36 14.48 1.69
C ALA A 67 -3.67 13.42 0.62
N LYS A 68 -4.84 12.75 0.65
CA LYS A 68 -5.15 11.66 -0.30
C LYS A 68 -6.65 11.64 -0.66
N PRO A 69 -6.99 11.19 -1.89
CA PRO A 69 -8.35 10.85 -2.28
C PRO A 69 -8.86 9.57 -1.59
N PRO A 70 -10.15 9.19 -1.77
CA PRO A 70 -10.84 8.37 -0.80
C PRO A 70 -10.74 6.87 -1.06
N LEU A 71 -10.37 6.42 -2.27
CA LEU A 71 -10.60 5.02 -2.68
C LEU A 71 -9.94 4.02 -1.74
N SER A 72 -8.70 4.26 -1.33
CA SER A 72 -7.99 3.34 -0.40
C SER A 72 -8.64 3.31 0.98
N THR A 73 -9.17 4.44 1.44
CA THR A 73 -9.90 4.54 2.71
C THR A 73 -11.26 3.86 2.59
N TRP A 74 -12.01 4.10 1.50
CA TRP A 74 -13.28 3.44 1.20
C TRP A 74 -13.14 1.93 1.18
N LEU A 75 -12.10 1.40 0.54
CA LEU A 75 -11.85 -0.04 0.52
C LEU A 75 -11.79 -0.63 1.94
N SER A 76 -11.04 0.01 2.83
CA SER A 76 -10.89 -0.44 4.22
C SER A 76 -12.16 -0.22 5.04
N ALA A 77 -12.80 0.94 4.92
CA ALA A 77 -14.02 1.29 5.64
C ALA A 77 -15.21 0.40 5.23
N ILE A 78 -15.37 0.10 3.94
CA ILE A 78 -16.36 -0.88 3.45
C ILE A 78 -16.06 -2.26 4.03
N SER A 79 -14.78 -2.64 4.12
CA SER A 79 -14.40 -3.90 4.74
C SER A 79 -14.81 -3.96 6.21
N PHE A 80 -14.62 -2.86 6.96
CA PHE A 80 -15.10 -2.74 8.34
C PHE A 80 -16.62 -2.86 8.45
N SER A 81 -17.38 -2.24 7.53
CA SER A 81 -18.85 -2.37 7.51
C SER A 81 -19.35 -3.80 7.33
N ILE A 82 -18.57 -4.68 6.69
CA ILE A 82 -18.97 -6.07 6.39
C ILE A 82 -18.48 -7.04 7.47
N PHE A 83 -17.25 -6.87 7.96
CA PHE A 83 -16.56 -7.87 8.79
C PHE A 83 -16.20 -7.38 10.20
N GLY A 84 -16.55 -6.14 10.55
CA GLY A 84 -16.16 -5.50 11.80
C GLY A 84 -14.74 -4.93 11.77
N VAL A 85 -14.43 -4.08 12.75
CA VAL A 85 -13.13 -3.40 12.85
C VAL A 85 -12.08 -4.36 13.38
N ASN A 86 -11.10 -4.70 12.54
CA ASN A 86 -9.85 -5.33 12.94
C ASN A 86 -8.79 -5.15 11.85
N GLU A 87 -7.54 -5.41 12.18
CA GLU A 87 -6.40 -5.23 11.28
C GLU A 87 -6.35 -6.17 10.06
N MET A 88 -6.89 -7.37 10.17
CA MET A 88 -6.98 -8.30 9.02
C MET A 88 -7.92 -7.73 7.96
N VAL A 89 -9.10 -7.29 8.39
CA VAL A 89 -10.13 -6.71 7.55
C VAL A 89 -9.68 -5.37 6.96
N ALA A 90 -8.91 -4.58 7.71
CA ALA A 90 -8.30 -3.35 7.18
C ALA A 90 -7.37 -3.62 5.97
N ARG A 91 -6.62 -4.73 6.00
CA ARG A 91 -5.66 -5.11 4.95
C ARG A 91 -6.26 -5.97 3.82
N LEU A 92 -7.39 -6.63 4.08
CA LEU A 92 -8.03 -7.58 3.17
C LEU A 92 -8.27 -6.99 1.76
N PRO A 93 -8.79 -5.77 1.58
CA PRO A 93 -9.00 -5.21 0.25
C PRO A 93 -7.73 -5.13 -0.59
N PHE A 94 -6.60 -4.74 0.02
CA PHE A 94 -5.31 -4.61 -0.68
C PHE A 94 -4.73 -5.98 -1.05
N TYR A 95 -4.92 -6.99 -0.19
CA TYR A 95 -4.62 -8.38 -0.53
C TYR A 95 -5.42 -8.84 -1.76
N LEU A 96 -6.74 -8.57 -1.78
CA LEU A 96 -7.62 -8.93 -2.89
C LEU A 96 -7.28 -8.20 -4.19
N LEU A 97 -6.87 -6.93 -4.13
CA LEU A 97 -6.39 -6.20 -5.31
C LEU A 97 -5.17 -6.88 -5.93
N ASN A 98 -4.17 -7.28 -5.13
CA ASN A 98 -2.98 -7.97 -5.64
C ASN A 98 -3.30 -9.40 -6.15
N VAL A 99 -4.21 -10.13 -5.50
CA VAL A 99 -4.73 -11.41 -6.01
C VAL A 99 -5.42 -11.21 -7.37
N THR A 100 -6.18 -10.13 -7.53
CA THR A 100 -6.82 -9.78 -8.79
C THR A 100 -5.79 -9.51 -9.89
N ILE A 101 -4.74 -8.75 -9.59
CA ILE A 101 -3.60 -8.54 -10.51
C ILE A 101 -3.00 -9.88 -10.94
N ILE A 102 -2.71 -10.77 -9.98
CA ILE A 102 -2.15 -12.10 -10.23
C ILE A 102 -3.02 -12.89 -11.21
N ILE A 103 -4.34 -12.93 -10.98
CA ILE A 103 -5.30 -13.63 -11.82
C ILE A 103 -5.33 -13.02 -13.23
N LEU A 104 -5.38 -11.68 -13.34
CA LEU A 104 -5.36 -10.97 -14.61
C LEU A 104 -4.12 -11.30 -15.44
N LEU A 105 -2.93 -11.30 -14.82
CA LEU A 105 -1.68 -11.65 -15.51
C LEU A 105 -1.64 -13.13 -15.90
N GLY A 106 -2.22 -14.02 -15.09
CA GLY A 106 -2.34 -15.43 -15.41
C GLY A 106 -3.14 -15.68 -16.69
N TYR A 107 -4.29 -15.00 -16.82
CA TYR A 107 -5.08 -15.05 -18.06
C TYR A 107 -4.32 -14.47 -19.26
N TRP A 108 -3.49 -13.46 -19.03
CA TRP A 108 -2.66 -12.86 -20.05
C TRP A 108 -1.65 -13.85 -20.63
N VAL A 109 -0.89 -14.54 -19.76
CA VAL A 109 0.16 -15.47 -20.18
C VAL A 109 -0.37 -16.83 -20.64
N LYS A 110 -1.61 -17.19 -20.26
CA LYS A 110 -2.27 -18.42 -20.75
C LYS A 110 -2.33 -18.46 -22.28
N LYS A 111 -2.56 -17.31 -22.93
CA LYS A 111 -2.55 -17.18 -24.41
C LYS A 111 -1.18 -17.47 -25.03
N LEU A 112 -0.10 -17.36 -24.25
CA LEU A 112 1.27 -17.67 -24.66
C LEU A 112 1.66 -19.14 -24.40
N LYS A 113 0.69 -20.01 -24.03
CA LYS A 113 0.91 -21.41 -23.63
C LYS A 113 1.91 -21.57 -22.47
N LEU A 114 2.01 -20.54 -21.61
CA LEU A 114 2.82 -20.53 -20.40
C LEU A 114 2.01 -21.02 -19.19
N PRO A 115 2.66 -21.50 -18.11
CA PRO A 115 1.97 -21.79 -16.85
C PRO A 115 1.24 -20.55 -16.32
N PHE A 116 -0.04 -20.70 -16.00
CA PHE A 116 -0.91 -19.60 -15.54
C PHE A 116 -0.32 -18.84 -14.34
N LEU A 117 0.27 -19.54 -13.37
CA LEU A 117 0.83 -18.94 -12.16
C LEU A 117 2.30 -18.50 -12.28
N LEU A 118 2.90 -18.54 -13.48
CA LEU A 118 4.26 -18.03 -13.68
C LEU A 118 4.41 -16.54 -13.32
N PRO A 119 3.59 -15.60 -13.85
CA PRO A 119 3.67 -14.19 -13.45
C PRO A 119 3.36 -14.01 -11.97
N ALA A 120 2.47 -14.82 -11.40
CA ALA A 120 2.17 -14.80 -9.96
C ALA A 120 3.41 -15.11 -9.12
N TYR A 121 4.12 -16.18 -9.47
CA TYR A 121 5.37 -16.55 -8.81
C TYR A 121 6.41 -15.44 -8.93
N ILE A 122 6.59 -14.87 -10.12
CA ILE A 122 7.54 -13.78 -10.35
C ILE A 122 7.20 -12.55 -9.49
N LEU A 123 5.92 -12.15 -9.43
CA LEU A 123 5.48 -11.04 -8.58
C LEU A 123 5.68 -11.34 -7.09
N LEU A 124 5.17 -12.46 -6.59
CA LEU A 124 5.23 -12.83 -5.17
C LEU A 124 6.64 -13.12 -4.65
N THR A 125 7.63 -13.21 -5.53
CA THR A 125 9.04 -13.37 -5.17
C THR A 125 9.85 -12.07 -5.31
N MET A 126 9.23 -10.97 -5.76
CA MET A 126 9.80 -9.61 -5.62
C MET A 126 9.51 -9.08 -4.21
N PRO A 127 10.51 -8.56 -3.48
CA PRO A 127 10.31 -8.00 -2.16
C PRO A 127 9.18 -6.96 -2.06
N GLU A 128 9.12 -5.99 -2.99
CA GLU A 128 8.12 -4.92 -2.95
C GLU A 128 6.70 -5.47 -3.06
N PHE A 129 6.45 -6.34 -4.04
CA PHE A 129 5.11 -6.87 -4.29
C PHE A 129 4.66 -7.80 -3.16
N LEU A 130 5.58 -8.62 -2.63
CA LEU A 130 5.28 -9.50 -1.50
C LEU A 130 4.93 -8.69 -0.25
N ILE A 131 5.75 -7.70 0.12
CA ILE A 131 5.51 -6.83 1.28
C ILE A 131 4.19 -6.08 1.14
N HIS A 132 3.85 -5.60 -0.06
CA HIS A 132 2.60 -4.86 -0.27
C HIS A 132 1.38 -5.76 -0.52
N THR A 133 1.55 -7.08 -0.62
CA THR A 133 0.46 -8.05 -0.54
C THR A 133 0.06 -8.24 0.92
N GLY A 134 -0.87 -7.40 1.38
CA GLY A 134 -1.38 -7.43 2.75
C GLY A 134 -0.96 -6.25 3.63
N VAL A 135 -0.77 -5.06 3.05
CA VAL A 135 -0.52 -3.81 3.78
C VAL A 135 -1.49 -2.75 3.28
N ILE A 136 -2.00 -1.91 4.18
CA ILE A 136 -2.87 -0.78 3.84
C ILE A 136 -2.06 0.24 3.05
N SER A 137 -2.31 0.35 1.75
CA SER A 137 -1.44 1.13 0.86
C SER A 137 -2.18 1.73 -0.32
N THR A 138 -2.10 3.06 -0.41
CA THR A 138 -2.54 3.81 -1.61
C THR A 138 -1.73 3.43 -2.86
N ASP A 139 -0.50 2.95 -2.71
CA ASP A 139 0.31 2.47 -3.83
C ASP A 139 -0.22 1.17 -4.44
N VAL A 140 -0.83 0.28 -3.64
CA VAL A 140 -1.44 -0.96 -4.14
C VAL A 140 -2.65 -0.66 -5.02
N ALA A 141 -3.55 0.20 -4.56
CA ALA A 141 -4.70 0.63 -5.34
C ALA A 141 -4.30 1.38 -6.63
N LEU A 142 -3.23 2.19 -6.57
CA LEU A 142 -2.70 2.87 -7.75
C LEU A 142 -2.05 1.88 -8.73
N SER A 143 -1.30 0.90 -8.22
CA SER A 143 -0.69 -0.17 -9.02
C SER A 143 -1.75 -0.99 -9.75
N PHE A 144 -2.84 -1.35 -9.08
CA PHE A 144 -4.01 -1.98 -9.71
C PHE A 144 -4.61 -1.11 -10.81
N SER A 145 -4.83 0.18 -10.54
CA SER A 145 -5.39 1.13 -11.51
C SER A 145 -4.49 1.28 -12.74
N ILE A 146 -3.17 1.45 -12.56
CA ILE A 146 -2.18 1.49 -13.64
C ILE A 146 -2.19 0.18 -14.44
N THR A 147 -2.23 -0.96 -13.75
CA THR A 147 -2.30 -2.27 -14.41
C THR A 147 -3.53 -2.37 -15.31
N LEU A 148 -4.67 -1.94 -14.80
CA LEU A 148 -5.92 -1.93 -15.54
C LEU A 148 -5.81 -1.02 -16.77
N VAL A 149 -5.32 0.21 -16.63
CA VAL A 149 -5.10 1.15 -17.75
C VAL A 149 -4.17 0.56 -18.81
N MET A 150 -2.98 0.11 -18.41
CA MET A 150 -1.94 -0.32 -19.35
C MET A 150 -2.31 -1.60 -20.10
N LEU A 151 -2.89 -2.59 -19.41
CA LEU A 151 -3.34 -3.83 -20.06
C LEU A 151 -4.59 -3.63 -20.90
N SER A 152 -5.52 -2.78 -20.46
CA SER A 152 -6.71 -2.41 -21.22
C SER A 152 -6.36 -1.70 -22.52
N PHE A 153 -5.45 -0.72 -22.46
CA PHE A 153 -4.94 -0.04 -23.65
C PHE A 153 -4.35 -1.04 -24.64
N TRP A 154 -3.48 -1.93 -24.18
CA TRP A 154 -2.87 -2.93 -25.05
C TRP A 154 -3.93 -3.84 -25.69
N LYS A 155 -4.95 -4.27 -24.94
CA LYS A 155 -6.04 -5.09 -25.49
C LYS A 155 -6.88 -4.35 -26.51
N ALA A 156 -7.25 -3.11 -26.22
CA ALA A 156 -8.04 -2.26 -27.10
C ALA A 156 -7.37 -2.07 -28.48
N ILE A 157 -6.05 -1.91 -28.51
CA ILE A 157 -5.31 -1.70 -29.77
C ILE A 157 -5.10 -3.00 -30.57
N GLN A 158 -5.09 -4.16 -29.91
CA GLN A 158 -4.86 -5.46 -30.57
C GLN A 158 -6.15 -6.10 -31.10
N ASN A 159 -7.27 -5.94 -30.40
CA ASN A 159 -8.52 -6.59 -30.77
C ASN A 159 -9.21 -5.84 -31.90
N ASN A 160 -9.72 -6.58 -32.89
CA ASN A 160 -10.52 -5.99 -33.97
C ASN A 160 -11.96 -5.70 -33.54
N GLU A 161 -12.47 -6.45 -32.57
CA GLU A 161 -13.82 -6.33 -32.02
C GLU A 161 -13.82 -5.53 -30.72
N ARG A 162 -14.94 -4.82 -30.46
CA ARG A 162 -15.15 -4.11 -29.19
C ARG A 162 -15.25 -5.11 -28.03
N SER A 163 -14.66 -4.75 -26.91
CA SER A 163 -14.58 -5.56 -25.71
C SER A 163 -14.64 -4.70 -24.44
N ILE A 164 -14.88 -5.32 -23.30
CA ILE A 164 -14.94 -4.61 -22.02
C ILE A 164 -13.63 -3.85 -21.69
N TRP A 165 -12.49 -4.26 -22.27
CA TRP A 165 -11.19 -3.65 -22.05
C TRP A 165 -11.17 -2.16 -22.43
N GLU A 166 -11.89 -1.75 -23.47
CA GLU A 166 -11.85 -0.34 -23.86
C GLU A 166 -12.51 0.56 -22.82
N TYR A 167 -13.51 0.06 -22.09
CA TYR A 167 -14.11 0.76 -20.95
C TYR A 167 -13.27 0.64 -19.68
N LEU A 168 -12.66 -0.52 -19.43
CA LEU A 168 -11.76 -0.73 -18.29
C LEU A 168 -10.54 0.20 -18.32
N PHE A 169 -10.10 0.64 -19.50
CA PHE A 169 -9.10 1.70 -19.65
C PHE A 169 -9.54 2.98 -18.89
N PHE A 170 -10.77 3.44 -19.13
CA PHE A 170 -11.32 4.63 -18.49
C PHE A 170 -11.67 4.41 -17.01
N VAL A 171 -12.20 3.22 -16.66
CA VAL A 171 -12.42 2.84 -15.26
C VAL A 171 -11.10 2.91 -14.48
N GLY A 172 -10.01 2.39 -15.04
CA GLY A 172 -8.68 2.45 -14.42
C GLY A 172 -8.19 3.88 -14.19
N ILE A 173 -8.47 4.80 -15.12
CA ILE A 173 -8.16 6.22 -14.93
C ILE A 173 -9.00 6.79 -13.77
N GLY A 174 -10.31 6.55 -13.76
CA GLY A 174 -11.20 7.03 -12.69
C GLY A 174 -10.81 6.53 -11.30
N LEU A 175 -10.50 5.23 -11.17
CA LEU A 175 -10.02 4.64 -9.92
C LEU A 175 -8.66 5.21 -9.52
N GLY A 176 -7.74 5.42 -10.47
CA GLY A 176 -6.43 6.03 -10.21
C GLY A 176 -6.56 7.47 -9.69
N LEU A 177 -7.46 8.26 -10.27
CA LEU A 177 -7.79 9.61 -9.81
C LEU A 177 -8.33 9.59 -8.38
N LEU A 178 -9.20 8.63 -8.03
CA LEU A 178 -9.70 8.45 -6.66
C LEU A 178 -8.71 7.77 -5.71
N THR A 179 -7.53 7.37 -6.17
CA THR A 179 -6.50 6.77 -5.31
C THR A 179 -5.39 7.74 -4.94
N LYS A 180 -4.78 8.37 -5.96
CA LYS A 180 -3.65 9.29 -5.78
C LYS A 180 -3.75 10.52 -6.69
N GLY A 181 -4.92 10.83 -7.25
CA GLY A 181 -5.12 12.04 -8.04
C GLY A 181 -4.49 11.96 -9.44
N PRO A 182 -4.13 13.11 -10.05
CA PRO A 182 -3.75 13.20 -11.46
C PRO A 182 -2.50 12.41 -11.84
N ILE A 183 -1.72 11.93 -10.86
CA ILE A 183 -0.51 11.14 -11.14
C ILE A 183 -0.78 9.87 -11.95
N ILE A 184 -2.01 9.32 -11.91
CA ILE A 184 -2.38 8.19 -12.79
C ILE A 184 -2.12 8.53 -14.27
N LEU A 185 -2.54 9.71 -14.73
CA LEU A 185 -2.36 10.16 -16.11
C LEU A 185 -0.88 10.37 -16.43
N VAL A 186 -0.12 10.91 -15.47
CA VAL A 186 1.32 11.13 -15.62
C VAL A 186 2.08 9.82 -15.72
N LEU A 187 1.66 8.76 -15.02
CA LEU A 187 2.35 7.47 -15.03
C LEU A 187 1.93 6.56 -16.18
N THR A 188 0.75 6.75 -16.79
CA THR A 188 0.28 5.90 -17.90
C THR A 188 0.30 6.59 -19.26
N GLY A 189 0.03 7.90 -19.33
CA GLY A 189 -0.08 8.65 -20.60
C GLY A 189 1.23 8.69 -21.40
N PRO A 190 2.33 9.21 -20.84
CA PRO A 190 3.61 9.30 -21.54
C PRO A 190 4.15 7.98 -22.11
N PRO A 191 4.16 6.83 -21.39
CA PRO A 191 4.63 5.57 -21.98
C PRO A 191 3.71 5.08 -23.11
N ILE A 192 2.39 5.31 -23.02
CA ILE A 192 1.44 5.02 -24.10
C ILE A 192 1.73 5.90 -25.32
N LEU A 193 1.89 7.21 -25.12
CA LEU A 193 2.17 8.17 -26.21
C LEU A 193 3.50 7.86 -26.89
N ALA A 194 4.56 7.62 -26.11
CA ALA A 194 5.87 7.23 -26.63
C ALA A 194 5.76 5.95 -27.47
N TRP A 195 4.98 4.96 -27.01
CA TRP A 195 4.77 3.73 -27.76
C TRP A 195 4.04 3.98 -29.09
N ILE A 196 2.97 4.78 -29.10
CA ILE A 196 2.22 5.17 -30.30
C ILE A 196 3.15 5.84 -31.32
N ILE A 197 3.97 6.80 -30.87
CA ILE A 197 4.91 7.56 -31.71
C ILE A 197 5.98 6.64 -32.30
N ILE A 198 6.65 5.85 -31.47
CA ILE A 198 7.74 4.96 -31.92
C ILE A 198 7.23 3.88 -32.87
N GLN A 199 6.05 3.31 -32.60
CA GLN A 199 5.42 2.30 -33.45
C GLN A 199 4.69 2.89 -34.66
N LYS A 200 4.68 4.22 -34.81
CA LYS A 200 4.02 4.95 -35.89
C LYS A 200 2.56 4.54 -36.05
N ILE A 201 1.86 4.31 -34.94
CA ILE A 201 0.43 3.99 -34.94
C ILE A 201 -0.33 5.26 -35.31
N LYS A 202 -1.25 5.18 -36.28
CA LYS A 202 -2.04 6.34 -36.68
C LYS A 202 -2.95 6.74 -35.53
N ILE A 203 -2.96 8.02 -35.17
CA ILE A 203 -3.80 8.55 -34.08
C ILE A 203 -5.28 8.24 -34.32
N LYS A 204 -5.74 8.32 -35.57
CA LYS A 204 -7.11 7.94 -35.96
C LYS A 204 -7.48 6.53 -35.52
N ASP A 205 -6.57 5.57 -35.60
CA ASP A 205 -6.83 4.19 -35.21
C ASP A 205 -7.04 4.11 -33.69
N VAL A 206 -6.21 4.82 -32.91
CA VAL A 206 -6.38 4.91 -31.43
C VAL A 206 -7.70 5.59 -31.07
N LEU A 207 -8.09 6.64 -31.79
CA LEU A 207 -9.36 7.35 -31.58
C LEU A 207 -10.58 6.50 -31.91
N LEU A 208 -10.49 5.61 -32.89
CA LEU A 208 -11.57 4.69 -33.25
C LEU A 208 -11.64 3.46 -32.33
N ARG A 209 -10.50 3.04 -31.76
CA ARG A 209 -10.43 1.88 -30.87
C ARG A 209 -10.97 2.15 -29.48
N LEU A 210 -10.67 3.32 -28.91
CA LEU A 210 -11.14 3.67 -27.56
C LEU A 210 -12.42 4.52 -27.64
N PRO A 211 -13.44 4.24 -26.81
CA PRO A 211 -14.68 5.02 -26.79
C PRO A 211 -14.47 6.35 -26.07
N TRP A 212 -13.69 7.28 -26.64
CA TRP A 212 -13.25 8.51 -25.94
C TRP A 212 -14.38 9.31 -25.30
N ILE A 213 -15.53 9.44 -25.96
CA ILE A 213 -16.68 10.20 -25.43
C ILE A 213 -17.29 9.46 -24.22
N LEU A 214 -17.81 8.25 -24.42
CA LEU A 214 -18.46 7.46 -23.36
C LEU A 214 -17.49 7.06 -22.24
N GLY A 215 -16.25 6.79 -22.61
CA GLY A 215 -15.16 6.46 -21.70
C GLY A 215 -14.77 7.65 -20.83
N THR A 216 -14.61 8.85 -21.41
CA THR A 216 -14.32 10.05 -20.60
C THR A 216 -15.49 10.38 -19.68
N LEU A 217 -16.73 10.22 -20.16
CA LEU A 217 -17.92 10.34 -19.31
C LEU A 217 -17.89 9.33 -18.15
N LEU A 218 -17.49 8.08 -18.42
CA LEU A 218 -17.34 7.06 -17.38
C LEU A 218 -16.26 7.42 -16.35
N THR A 219 -15.08 7.89 -16.79
CA THR A 219 -14.04 8.41 -15.89
C THR A 219 -14.57 9.56 -15.03
N ALA A 220 -15.30 10.49 -15.67
CA ALA A 220 -15.88 11.65 -14.99
C ALA A 220 -16.89 11.20 -13.92
N LEU A 221 -17.81 10.30 -14.24
CA LEU A 221 -18.80 9.76 -13.31
C LEU A 221 -18.16 9.03 -12.13
N ILE A 222 -17.02 8.35 -12.33
CA ILE A 222 -16.30 7.68 -11.25
C ILE A 222 -15.62 8.70 -10.34
N ALA A 223 -14.85 9.65 -10.88
CA ALA A 223 -13.94 10.47 -10.09
C ALA A 223 -14.51 11.83 -9.67
N ILE A 224 -15.12 12.56 -10.60
CA ILE A 224 -15.45 13.98 -10.43
C ILE A 224 -16.47 14.24 -9.30
N PRO A 225 -17.54 13.43 -9.12
CA PRO A 225 -18.49 13.67 -8.04
C PRO A 225 -17.84 13.79 -6.67
N TRP A 226 -16.87 12.93 -6.36
CA TRP A 226 -16.17 13.00 -5.09
C TRP A 226 -15.33 14.27 -4.95
N TYR A 227 -14.59 14.68 -6.00
CA TYR A 227 -13.79 15.91 -5.95
C TYR A 227 -14.66 17.15 -5.70
N ILE A 228 -15.82 17.24 -6.35
CA ILE A 228 -16.78 18.34 -6.14
C ILE A 228 -17.30 18.32 -4.71
N LEU A 229 -17.69 17.15 -4.21
CA LEU A 229 -18.22 17.01 -2.86
C LEU A 229 -17.14 17.29 -1.80
N ALA A 230 -15.91 16.85 -2.00
CA ALA A 230 -14.79 17.10 -1.08
C ALA A 230 -14.52 18.60 -0.96
N GLU A 231 -14.45 19.33 -2.07
CA GLU A 231 -14.27 20.79 -2.07
C GLU A 231 -15.46 21.50 -1.39
N LYS A 232 -16.70 21.11 -1.72
CA LYS A 232 -17.90 21.75 -1.15
C LYS A 232 -17.99 21.56 0.37
N ASN A 233 -17.62 20.39 0.89
CA ASN A 233 -17.70 20.07 2.32
C ASN A 233 -16.45 20.48 3.10
N SER A 234 -15.36 20.82 2.41
CA SER A 234 -14.11 21.24 3.02
C SER A 234 -13.33 22.17 2.07
N PRO A 235 -13.78 23.44 1.90
CA PRO A 235 -13.19 24.37 0.94
C PRO A 235 -11.68 24.55 1.12
N GLY A 236 -10.96 24.67 0.00
CA GLY A 236 -9.49 24.71 -0.04
C GLY A 236 -8.82 23.34 -0.20
N PHE A 237 -9.60 22.25 -0.16
CA PHE A 237 -9.10 20.89 -0.39
C PHE A 237 -8.40 20.76 -1.75
N LEU A 238 -9.01 21.23 -2.84
CA LEU A 238 -8.45 21.09 -4.19
C LEU A 238 -7.15 21.86 -4.36
N ASP A 239 -7.06 23.07 -3.81
CA ASP A 239 -5.82 23.85 -3.85
C ASP A 239 -4.69 23.12 -3.10
N TYR A 240 -4.97 22.69 -1.87
CA TYR A 240 -4.01 21.91 -1.08
C TYR A 240 -3.59 20.60 -1.78
N PHE A 241 -4.58 19.82 -2.24
CA PHE A 241 -4.34 18.48 -2.77
C PHE A 241 -3.71 18.51 -4.18
N ILE A 242 -4.17 19.37 -5.08
CA ILE A 242 -3.61 19.45 -6.42
C ILE A 242 -2.30 20.27 -6.39
N VAL A 243 -2.33 21.50 -5.89
CA VAL A 243 -1.17 22.41 -5.95
C VAL A 243 -0.12 22.03 -4.90
N GLY A 244 -0.52 21.82 -3.65
CA GLY A 244 0.36 21.41 -2.57
C GLY A 244 0.96 20.01 -2.77
N GLU A 245 0.11 18.99 -2.74
CA GLU A 245 0.54 17.59 -2.69
C GLU A 245 1.10 17.03 -4.01
N HIS A 246 0.79 17.62 -5.17
CA HIS A 246 1.36 17.18 -6.46
C HIS A 246 2.45 18.11 -6.96
N PHE A 247 2.13 19.39 -7.21
CA PHE A 247 3.09 20.29 -7.85
C PHE A 247 4.20 20.71 -6.87
N ASN A 248 3.83 21.30 -5.72
CA ASN A 248 4.81 21.77 -4.75
C ASN A 248 5.62 20.61 -4.17
N ARG A 249 4.98 19.49 -3.82
CA ARG A 249 5.67 18.30 -3.28
C ARG A 249 6.65 17.67 -4.27
N PHE A 250 6.38 17.73 -5.57
CA PHE A 250 7.27 17.18 -6.60
C PHE A 250 8.46 18.10 -6.89
N ILE A 251 8.23 19.41 -6.99
CA ILE A 251 9.22 20.40 -7.43
C ILE A 251 10.07 20.91 -6.25
N LYS A 252 9.46 21.16 -5.08
CA LYS A 252 10.10 21.84 -3.94
C LYS A 252 10.71 20.82 -2.95
N PRO A 253 12.03 20.81 -2.75
CA PRO A 253 12.67 20.06 -1.67
C PRO A 253 12.12 20.51 -0.30
N ARG A 254 11.77 19.56 0.57
CA ARG A 254 11.29 19.85 1.95
C ARG A 254 10.15 20.88 1.98
N TRP A 255 9.13 20.70 1.14
CA TRP A 255 7.93 21.53 1.15
C TRP A 255 7.36 21.66 2.57
N GLN A 256 7.33 22.90 3.08
CA GLN A 256 6.94 23.22 4.46
C GLN A 256 5.42 23.19 4.70
N GLY A 257 4.63 23.07 3.63
CA GLY A 257 3.17 23.00 3.72
C GLY A 257 2.61 21.59 3.97
N ASP A 258 3.45 20.57 4.20
CA ASP A 258 2.97 19.21 4.51
C ASP A 258 2.35 19.19 5.91
N LEU A 259 1.01 19.22 5.95
CA LEU A 259 0.22 19.24 7.18
C LEU A 259 0.34 17.92 7.97
N TYR A 260 0.82 16.84 7.34
CA TYR A 260 0.65 15.48 7.85
C TYR A 260 1.98 14.69 7.94
N GLY A 261 3.13 15.35 7.79
CA GLY A 261 4.46 14.77 8.02
C GLY A 261 5.62 15.57 7.41
N SER A 262 6.84 15.06 7.54
CA SER A 262 7.99 15.56 6.78
C SER A 262 8.22 14.69 5.55
N GLY A 263 8.38 15.31 4.39
CA GLY A 263 8.75 14.61 3.15
C GLY A 263 10.03 13.78 3.35
N HIS A 264 10.01 12.52 2.93
CA HIS A 264 11.19 11.66 2.93
C HIS A 264 12.12 12.14 1.82
N SER A 265 13.05 13.03 2.15
CA SER A 265 14.01 13.56 1.18
C SER A 265 15.06 12.49 0.89
N GLN A 266 14.97 11.89 -0.29
CA GLN A 266 15.96 10.97 -0.83
C GLN A 266 16.87 11.68 -1.84
N PRO A 267 18.09 11.16 -2.09
CA PRO A 267 18.92 11.64 -3.20
C PRO A 267 18.21 11.49 -4.54
N PHE A 268 18.55 12.36 -5.50
CA PHE A 268 18.06 12.22 -6.88
C PHE A 268 18.45 10.85 -7.44
N GLY A 269 17.53 10.22 -8.15
CA GLY A 269 17.74 8.89 -8.71
C GLY A 269 17.69 7.72 -7.71
N MET A 270 17.43 7.94 -6.41
CA MET A 270 17.28 6.85 -5.42
C MET A 270 16.22 5.80 -5.83
N ILE A 271 15.24 6.21 -6.63
CA ILE A 271 14.22 5.31 -7.19
C ILE A 271 14.81 4.15 -8.01
N TRP A 272 15.96 4.34 -8.67
CA TRP A 272 16.65 3.28 -9.40
C TRP A 272 17.26 2.24 -8.46
N LEU A 273 17.78 2.67 -7.31
CA LEU A 273 18.24 1.74 -6.28
C LEU A 273 17.07 0.96 -5.69
N PHE A 274 15.94 1.62 -5.41
CA PHE A 274 14.72 0.95 -4.97
C PHE A 274 14.24 -0.08 -6.00
N LEU A 275 14.25 0.27 -7.29
CA LEU A 275 13.92 -0.67 -8.37
C LEU A 275 14.82 -1.91 -8.30
N LEU A 276 16.14 -1.74 -8.25
CA LEU A 276 17.08 -2.85 -8.23
C LEU A 276 16.94 -3.73 -6.98
N LEU A 277 16.80 -3.15 -5.80
CA LEU A 277 16.74 -3.90 -4.55
C LEU A 277 15.38 -4.58 -4.35
N PHE A 278 14.28 -3.84 -4.52
CA PHE A 278 12.96 -4.32 -4.14
C PHE A 278 12.24 -5.12 -5.25
N THR A 279 12.82 -5.21 -6.45
CA THR A 279 12.36 -6.15 -7.50
C THR A 279 13.41 -7.22 -7.86
N PHE A 280 14.41 -7.39 -6.98
CA PHE A 280 15.37 -8.47 -7.07
C PHE A 280 14.68 -9.85 -7.02
N PRO A 281 15.18 -10.88 -7.72
CA PRO A 281 16.28 -10.86 -8.70
C PRO A 281 15.81 -10.56 -10.13
N TRP A 282 14.51 -10.34 -10.32
CA TRP A 282 13.89 -10.38 -11.62
C TRP A 282 14.25 -9.20 -12.50
N ILE A 283 14.37 -8.00 -11.92
CA ILE A 283 14.81 -6.84 -12.70
C ILE A 283 16.21 -7.04 -13.26
N GLN A 284 17.15 -7.58 -12.49
CA GLN A 284 18.52 -7.84 -12.96
C GLN A 284 18.51 -8.81 -14.15
N ILE A 285 17.71 -9.88 -14.06
CA ILE A 285 17.54 -10.84 -15.15
C ILE A 285 16.93 -10.17 -16.38
N VAL A 286 15.89 -9.35 -16.20
CA VAL A 286 15.22 -8.62 -17.29
C VAL A 286 16.18 -7.64 -17.95
N LEU A 287 16.93 -6.84 -17.19
CA LEU A 287 17.91 -5.88 -17.72
C LEU A 287 19.00 -6.58 -18.54
N ILE A 288 19.57 -7.68 -18.05
CA ILE A 288 20.57 -8.46 -18.78
C ILE A 288 20.00 -8.99 -20.10
N LYS A 289 18.75 -9.48 -20.10
CA LYS A 289 18.10 -10.00 -21.30
C LYS A 289 17.79 -8.91 -22.31
N LEU A 290 17.26 -7.77 -21.85
CA LEU A 290 17.00 -6.61 -22.70
C LEU A 290 18.30 -6.08 -23.31
N TRP A 291 19.40 -6.05 -22.56
CA TRP A 291 20.70 -5.63 -23.07
C TRP A 291 21.25 -6.55 -24.16
N LYS A 292 21.21 -7.88 -23.91
CA LYS A 292 21.67 -8.90 -24.88
C LYS A 292 20.82 -8.89 -26.16
N ASN A 293 19.52 -8.68 -26.03
CA ASN A 293 18.57 -8.72 -27.14
C ASN A 293 18.05 -7.32 -27.51
N ARG A 294 18.84 -6.25 -27.33
CA ARG A 294 18.38 -4.85 -27.49
C ARG A 294 17.72 -4.55 -28.84
N ALA A 295 18.13 -5.25 -29.90
CA ALA A 295 17.54 -5.13 -31.22
C ALA A 295 16.06 -5.57 -31.28
N ILE A 296 15.60 -6.44 -30.38
CA ILE A 296 14.20 -6.90 -30.33
C ILE A 296 13.27 -5.83 -29.76
N ILE A 297 13.79 -4.92 -28.92
CA ILE A 297 12.98 -3.96 -28.16
C ILE A 297 12.14 -3.11 -29.11
N PHE A 298 12.74 -2.59 -30.18
CA PHE A 298 12.03 -1.74 -31.14
C PHE A 298 11.26 -2.53 -32.21
N LYS A 299 11.59 -3.81 -32.42
CA LYS A 299 10.91 -4.67 -33.41
C LYS A 299 9.62 -5.28 -32.87
N ASP A 300 9.62 -5.66 -31.59
CA ASP A 300 8.49 -6.29 -30.94
C ASP A 300 7.63 -5.24 -30.22
N LYS A 301 6.42 -5.03 -30.75
CA LYS A 301 5.45 -4.07 -30.22
C LYS A 301 5.16 -4.28 -28.73
N TRP A 302 5.07 -5.54 -28.28
CA TRP A 302 4.72 -5.87 -26.90
C TRP A 302 5.89 -5.61 -25.96
N VAL A 303 7.09 -6.02 -26.37
CA VAL A 303 8.30 -5.76 -25.59
C VAL A 303 8.53 -4.25 -25.45
N LEU A 304 8.39 -3.47 -26.53
CA LEU A 304 8.53 -2.01 -26.45
C LEU A 304 7.55 -1.40 -25.45
N PHE A 305 6.28 -1.82 -25.50
CA PHE A 305 5.24 -1.32 -24.60
C PHE A 305 5.59 -1.55 -23.14
N LEU A 306 6.00 -2.77 -22.80
CA LEU A 306 6.40 -3.12 -21.45
C LEU A 306 7.69 -2.42 -20.99
N VAL A 307 8.65 -2.22 -21.90
CA VAL A 307 9.90 -1.48 -21.62
C VAL A 307 9.59 -0.02 -21.31
N LEU A 308 8.73 0.63 -22.09
CA LEU A 308 8.32 2.01 -21.84
C LEU A 308 7.56 2.12 -20.51
N TRP A 309 6.66 1.19 -20.20
CA TRP A 309 6.00 1.14 -18.89
C TRP A 309 7.02 0.96 -17.75
N LEU A 310 7.93 0.00 -17.88
CA LEU A 310 8.97 -0.31 -16.89
C LEU A 310 9.83 0.91 -16.55
N PHE A 311 10.34 1.60 -17.57
CA PHE A 311 11.33 2.67 -17.37
C PHE A 311 10.74 4.06 -17.17
N TRP A 312 9.50 4.31 -17.60
CA TRP A 312 8.89 5.64 -17.45
C TRP A 312 8.75 6.04 -15.98
N ILE A 313 8.28 5.14 -15.12
CA ILE A 313 8.06 5.43 -13.69
C ILE A 313 9.36 5.85 -12.97
N PRO A 314 10.46 5.07 -12.99
CA PRO A 314 11.70 5.49 -12.37
C PRO A 314 12.32 6.72 -13.06
N LEU A 315 12.16 6.89 -14.37
CA LEU A 315 12.60 8.10 -15.08
C LEU A 315 11.88 9.35 -14.55
N PHE A 316 10.56 9.30 -14.45
CA PHE A 316 9.74 10.40 -13.92
C PHE A 316 10.12 10.76 -12.49
N PHE A 317 10.32 9.76 -11.62
CA PHE A 317 10.69 9.99 -10.22
C PHE A 317 12.18 10.29 -9.99
N THR A 318 13.03 10.24 -11.02
CA THR A 318 14.47 10.54 -10.89
C THR A 318 14.72 11.95 -10.36
N ILE A 319 13.90 12.91 -10.80
CA ILE A 319 13.99 14.33 -10.44
C ILE A 319 13.22 14.68 -9.16
N SER A 320 12.54 13.71 -8.53
CA SER A 320 11.78 13.95 -7.31
C SER A 320 12.61 13.65 -6.07
N ARG A 321 12.63 14.56 -5.10
CA ARG A 321 13.27 14.32 -3.80
C ARG A 321 12.37 13.60 -2.80
N ASN A 322 11.05 13.77 -2.91
CA ASN A 322 10.07 13.21 -1.98
C ASN A 322 9.56 11.85 -2.51
N ILE A 323 10.43 10.85 -2.49
CA ILE A 323 10.14 9.52 -3.04
C ILE A 323 10.16 8.44 -1.96
N LEU A 324 9.27 7.46 -2.13
CA LEU A 324 9.18 6.26 -1.32
C LEU A 324 9.52 5.06 -2.20
N HIS A 325 10.01 3.97 -1.58
CA HIS A 325 10.25 2.72 -2.30
C HIS A 325 8.98 2.19 -2.97
N THR A 326 7.82 2.41 -2.35
CA THR A 326 6.50 1.98 -2.85
C THR A 326 6.13 2.51 -4.23
N TYR A 327 6.79 3.57 -4.72
CA TYR A 327 6.52 4.13 -6.04
C TYR A 327 6.97 3.20 -7.18
N ILE A 328 7.83 2.21 -6.90
CA ILE A 328 8.19 1.17 -7.87
C ILE A 328 7.17 0.02 -7.95
N LEU A 329 6.16 -0.02 -7.07
CA LEU A 329 5.18 -1.12 -7.05
C LEU A 329 4.50 -1.35 -8.41
N PRO A 330 4.06 -0.31 -9.17
CA PRO A 330 3.47 -0.53 -10.50
C PRO A 330 4.46 -1.08 -11.53
N VAL A 331 5.76 -0.96 -11.30
CA VAL A 331 6.84 -1.43 -12.20
C VAL A 331 7.02 -2.96 -12.09
N THR A 332 6.58 -3.58 -10.99
CA THR A 332 6.64 -5.04 -10.80
C THR A 332 5.89 -5.80 -11.91
N ILE A 333 4.83 -5.20 -12.44
CA ILE A 333 3.94 -5.77 -13.45
C ILE A 333 4.63 -5.95 -14.82
N PRO A 334 5.20 -4.90 -15.44
CA PRO A 334 5.94 -5.08 -16.69
C PRO A 334 7.17 -5.96 -16.50
N ILE A 335 7.83 -5.98 -15.33
CA ILE A 335 8.93 -6.93 -15.06
C ILE A 335 8.42 -8.38 -15.14
N ALA A 336 7.30 -8.69 -14.48
CA ALA A 336 6.70 -10.02 -14.50
C ALA A 336 6.31 -10.45 -15.91
N LEU A 337 5.71 -9.55 -16.69
CA LEU A 337 5.30 -9.81 -18.07
C LEU A 337 6.48 -9.97 -19.03
N LEU A 338 7.53 -9.15 -18.92
CA LEU A 338 8.76 -9.29 -19.71
C LEU A 338 9.48 -10.59 -19.39
N MET A 339 9.54 -10.94 -18.10
CA MET A 339 10.17 -12.19 -17.67
C MET A 339 9.37 -13.40 -18.14
N ALA A 340 8.03 -13.37 -18.03
CA ALA A 340 7.16 -14.42 -18.56
C ALA A 340 7.29 -14.57 -20.08
N TYR A 341 7.29 -13.46 -20.82
CA TYR A 341 7.47 -13.46 -22.28
C TYR A 341 8.76 -14.16 -22.70
N GLY A 342 9.88 -13.83 -22.04
CA GLY A 342 11.17 -14.47 -22.31
C GLY A 342 11.39 -15.80 -21.59
N TRP A 343 10.44 -16.34 -20.84
CA TRP A 343 10.62 -17.53 -20.01
C TRP A 343 10.95 -18.80 -20.80
N PRO A 344 10.32 -19.11 -21.95
CA PRO A 344 10.60 -20.35 -22.69
C PRO A 344 12.07 -20.52 -23.03
N GLN A 345 12.71 -19.44 -23.51
CA GLN A 345 14.10 -19.41 -23.97
C GLN A 345 15.13 -19.20 -22.86
N TYR A 346 14.68 -19.01 -21.60
CA TYR A 346 15.60 -18.75 -20.50
C TYR A 346 16.28 -20.05 -20.05
N LYS A 347 17.61 -20.12 -20.15
CA LYS A 347 18.40 -21.32 -19.83
C LYS A 347 18.52 -21.57 -18.31
N ASN A 348 18.72 -20.52 -17.51
CA ASN A 348 19.06 -20.64 -16.08
C ASN A 348 17.84 -20.62 -15.14
N LYS A 349 16.73 -21.27 -15.52
CA LYS A 349 15.46 -21.26 -14.77
C LYS A 349 15.62 -21.68 -13.30
N LYS A 350 16.41 -22.75 -13.04
CA LYS A 350 16.66 -23.26 -11.69
C LYS A 350 17.31 -22.21 -10.79
N SER A 351 18.37 -21.55 -11.25
CA SER A 351 19.07 -20.52 -10.46
C SER A 351 18.18 -19.31 -10.20
N ALA A 352 17.39 -18.87 -11.18
CA ALA A 352 16.44 -17.79 -10.97
C ALA A 352 15.36 -18.15 -9.94
N ILE A 353 14.83 -19.37 -9.97
CA ILE A 353 13.87 -19.87 -8.98
C ILE A 353 14.49 -19.89 -7.58
N ILE A 354 15.73 -20.39 -7.43
CA ILE A 354 16.43 -20.43 -6.14
C ILE A 354 16.65 -19.01 -5.59
N LEU A 355 17.23 -18.12 -6.39
CA LEU A 355 17.50 -16.73 -5.98
C LEU A 355 16.23 -15.97 -5.61
N SER A 356 15.16 -16.14 -6.40
CA SER A 356 13.87 -15.48 -6.15
C SER A 356 13.16 -16.03 -4.92
N SER A 357 13.43 -17.28 -4.53
CA SER A 357 12.82 -17.90 -3.34
C SER A 357 13.46 -17.42 -2.02
N ILE A 358 14.66 -16.83 -2.04
CA ILE A 358 15.38 -16.42 -0.82
C ILE A 358 14.54 -15.49 0.04
N PHE A 359 13.97 -14.45 -0.56
CA PHE A 359 13.19 -13.45 0.18
C PHE A 359 11.89 -14.01 0.80
N PRO A 360 10.98 -14.67 0.05
CA PRO A 360 9.77 -15.23 0.64
C PRO A 360 10.07 -16.31 1.69
N VAL A 361 11.06 -17.17 1.47
CA VAL A 361 11.47 -18.17 2.47
C VAL A 361 12.00 -17.49 3.73
N GLY A 362 12.86 -16.48 3.59
CA GLY A 362 13.35 -15.69 4.72
C GLY A 362 12.23 -14.99 5.48
N ALA A 363 11.24 -14.42 4.77
CA ALA A 363 10.07 -13.79 5.38
C ALA A 363 9.19 -14.78 6.15
N ILE A 364 8.99 -15.99 5.61
CA ILE A 364 8.27 -17.08 6.27
C ILE A 364 9.01 -17.50 7.55
N VAL A 365 10.32 -17.79 7.44
CA VAL A 365 11.14 -18.19 8.60
C VAL A 365 11.15 -17.10 9.67
N LEU A 366 11.34 -15.84 9.30
CA LEU A 366 11.30 -14.71 10.24
C LEU A 366 9.94 -14.63 10.94
N SER A 367 8.85 -14.79 10.19
CA SER A 367 7.49 -14.75 10.76
C SER A 367 7.22 -15.92 11.71
N VAL A 368 7.71 -17.12 11.38
CA VAL A 368 7.63 -18.29 12.27
C VAL A 368 8.41 -18.04 13.56
N VAL A 369 9.64 -17.51 13.47
CA VAL A 369 10.45 -17.15 14.64
C VAL A 369 9.74 -16.11 15.52
N LEU A 370 9.17 -15.06 14.91
CA LEU A 370 8.40 -14.05 15.62
C LEU A 370 7.16 -14.66 16.30
N PHE A 371 6.49 -15.62 15.66
CA PHE A 371 5.29 -16.27 16.20
C PHE A 371 5.58 -17.13 17.43
N PHE A 372 6.66 -17.91 17.40
CA PHE A 372 7.08 -18.71 18.55
C PHE A 372 7.71 -17.88 19.67
N ASN A 373 8.18 -16.67 19.38
CA ASN A 373 8.69 -15.73 20.37
C ASN A 373 7.76 -14.53 20.51
N GLN A 374 6.58 -14.77 21.12
CA GLN A 374 5.52 -13.75 21.31
C GLN A 374 6.03 -12.46 21.97
N GLY A 375 7.11 -12.54 22.76
CA GLY A 375 7.80 -11.37 23.30
C GLY A 375 8.22 -10.37 22.22
N LEU A 376 8.67 -10.82 21.05
CA LEU A 376 9.12 -9.93 19.97
C LEU A 376 7.98 -9.11 19.35
N PHE A 377 6.78 -9.69 19.21
CA PHE A 377 5.60 -8.95 18.71
C PHE A 377 5.17 -7.82 19.66
N LYS A 378 5.29 -8.05 20.97
CA LYS A 378 4.97 -7.06 22.01
C LYS A 378 5.90 -5.84 21.97
N HIS A 379 7.11 -6.02 21.44
CA HIS A 379 8.11 -4.95 21.33
C HIS A 379 7.98 -4.14 20.04
N LEU A 380 7.09 -4.51 19.10
CA LEU A 380 6.91 -3.71 17.88
C LEU A 380 6.35 -2.32 18.18
N ASN A 381 6.55 -1.38 17.25
CA ASN A 381 6.03 -0.02 17.36
C ASN A 381 4.52 0.02 17.07
N SER A 382 3.73 -0.57 17.97
CA SER A 382 2.27 -0.63 17.95
C SER A 382 1.74 -0.71 19.37
N ASP A 383 0.63 -0.03 19.64
CA ASP A 383 0.04 0.00 20.98
C ASP A 383 -0.99 -1.13 21.20
N LYS A 384 -1.17 -2.06 20.23
CA LYS A 384 -2.10 -3.22 20.30
C LYS A 384 -2.06 -3.95 21.63
N TYR A 385 -0.88 -4.44 21.99
CA TYR A 385 -0.72 -5.29 23.18
C TYR A 385 -0.77 -4.47 24.47
N LEU A 386 -0.40 -3.18 24.43
CA LEU A 386 -0.57 -2.29 25.57
C LEU A 386 -2.05 -2.09 25.91
N ILE A 387 -2.92 -2.05 24.90
CA ILE A 387 -4.36 -1.82 25.07
C ILE A 387 -5.11 -3.14 25.29
N ASN A 388 -5.00 -4.10 24.35
CA ASN A 388 -5.80 -5.32 24.38
C ASN A 388 -5.55 -6.17 25.64
N ASN A 389 -4.30 -6.24 26.13
CA ASN A 389 -3.98 -7.02 27.33
C ASN A 389 -4.64 -6.44 28.61
N GLN A 390 -5.11 -5.19 28.58
CA GLN A 390 -5.79 -4.56 29.71
C GLN A 390 -7.30 -4.58 29.58
N ILE A 391 -7.83 -4.50 28.36
CA ILE A 391 -9.27 -4.58 28.07
C ILE A 391 -9.80 -6.02 28.16
N THR A 392 -9.02 -7.02 27.73
CA THR A 392 -9.47 -8.43 27.64
C THR A 392 -9.33 -9.24 28.94
N LYS A 393 -8.86 -8.65 30.04
CA LYS A 393 -8.76 -9.36 31.33
C LYS A 393 -10.16 -9.54 31.93
N PRO A 394 -10.65 -10.78 32.13
CA PRO A 394 -12.06 -11.09 32.41
C PRO A 394 -12.63 -10.54 33.73
N PHE A 395 -11.81 -9.87 34.55
CA PHE A 395 -12.19 -9.33 35.86
C PHE A 395 -11.92 -7.83 36.02
N ASN A 396 -11.50 -7.12 34.96
CA ASN A 396 -11.29 -5.68 35.03
C ASN A 396 -12.55 -4.92 34.58
N THR A 397 -13.04 -4.02 35.43
CA THR A 397 -13.92 -2.94 34.97
C THR A 397 -13.23 -2.13 33.87
N PRO A 398 -13.94 -1.63 32.85
CA PRO A 398 -13.36 -0.76 31.84
C PRO A 398 -12.76 0.47 32.53
N LYS A 399 -11.44 0.64 32.43
CA LYS A 399 -10.75 1.82 32.98
C LYS A 399 -10.45 2.80 31.85
N PRO A 400 -10.58 4.12 32.08
CA PRO A 400 -10.17 5.11 31.10
C PRO A 400 -8.72 4.92 30.67
N ILE A 401 -8.46 5.13 29.37
CA ILE A 401 -7.11 5.06 28.78
C ILE A 401 -6.70 6.47 28.41
N TYR A 402 -5.59 6.92 28.98
CA TYR A 402 -5.01 8.22 28.72
C TYR A 402 -3.62 8.10 28.10
N TYR A 403 -3.30 9.02 27.20
CA TYR A 403 -1.97 9.20 26.64
C TYR A 403 -1.37 10.51 27.13
N TRP A 404 -0.12 10.44 27.57
CA TRP A 404 0.66 11.66 27.80
C TRP A 404 1.05 12.29 26.46
N ASP A 405 0.64 13.54 26.23
CA ASP A 405 0.95 14.40 25.08
C ASP A 405 0.30 14.03 23.74
N LYS A 406 0.38 12.78 23.28
CA LYS A 406 -0.18 12.39 21.97
C LYS A 406 -0.65 10.94 21.92
N VAL A 407 -1.92 10.75 21.55
CA VAL A 407 -2.47 9.44 21.16
C VAL A 407 -1.87 9.04 19.81
N THR A 408 -1.59 7.75 19.66
CA THR A 408 -1.14 7.20 18.38
C THR A 408 -2.29 6.72 17.55
N TYR A 409 -2.06 6.61 16.25
CA TYR A 409 -3.04 6.00 15.36
C TYR A 409 -3.28 4.53 15.72
N SER A 410 -2.25 3.78 16.12
CA SER A 410 -2.48 2.41 16.64
C SER A 410 -3.29 2.44 17.94
N GLY A 411 -3.01 3.38 18.83
CA GLY A 411 -3.73 3.58 20.09
C GLY A 411 -5.21 3.93 19.89
N GLU A 412 -5.52 4.89 19.02
CA GLU A 412 -6.88 5.25 18.63
C GLU A 412 -7.59 4.05 18.02
N PHE A 413 -6.94 3.33 17.11
CA PHE A 413 -7.52 2.17 16.44
C PHE A 413 -7.88 1.04 17.42
N TYR A 414 -6.96 0.63 18.29
CA TYR A 414 -7.20 -0.49 19.23
C TYR A 414 -8.02 -0.10 20.46
N SER A 415 -8.10 1.19 20.80
CA SER A 415 -9.03 1.68 21.82
C SER A 415 -10.41 2.00 21.27
N GLU A 416 -10.63 1.81 19.96
CA GLU A 416 -11.86 2.19 19.27
C GLU A 416 -12.22 3.68 19.47
N GLY A 417 -11.23 4.55 19.61
CA GLY A 417 -11.42 5.98 19.85
C GLY A 417 -11.64 6.37 21.32
N LEU A 418 -11.58 5.42 22.26
CA LEU A 418 -11.74 5.68 23.70
C LEU A 418 -10.50 6.28 24.35
N ALA A 419 -9.31 6.16 23.73
CA ALA A 419 -8.08 6.73 24.26
C ALA A 419 -8.09 8.26 24.20
N LYS A 420 -7.84 8.91 25.35
CA LYS A 420 -7.84 10.38 25.48
C LYS A 420 -6.43 10.93 25.66
N LYS A 421 -6.18 12.11 25.10
CA LYS A 421 -4.94 12.86 25.34
C LYS A 421 -5.00 13.59 26.69
N ILE A 422 -3.88 13.62 27.41
CA ILE A 422 -3.60 14.54 28.50
C ILE A 422 -2.57 15.57 28.01
N SER A 423 -2.96 16.85 28.03
CA SER A 423 -2.18 17.95 27.45
C SER A 423 -1.11 18.50 28.38
N ASP A 424 -1.36 18.49 29.69
CA ASP A 424 -0.48 19.12 30.67
C ASP A 424 -0.62 18.47 32.06
N LYS A 425 0.15 19.00 33.02
CA LYS A 425 0.20 18.51 34.39
C LYS A 425 -1.05 18.86 35.21
N GLU A 426 -1.78 19.91 34.85
CA GLU A 426 -2.98 20.32 35.59
C GLU A 426 -4.16 19.42 35.22
N ALA A 427 -4.36 19.16 33.93
CA ALA A 427 -5.33 18.20 33.44
C ALA A 427 -5.10 16.81 34.05
N LEU A 428 -3.84 16.40 34.17
CA LEU A 428 -3.47 15.15 34.83
C LEU A 428 -3.88 15.13 36.31
N LYS A 429 -3.64 16.21 37.05
CA LYS A 429 -4.05 16.32 38.47
C LYS A 429 -5.56 16.27 38.63
N THR A 430 -6.30 16.92 37.74
CA THR A 430 -7.78 16.86 37.71
C THR A 430 -8.24 15.42 37.52
N ILE A 431 -7.71 14.70 36.53
CA ILE A 431 -8.04 13.29 36.30
C ILE A 431 -7.67 12.42 37.51
N MET A 432 -6.53 12.66 38.15
CA MET A 432 -6.12 11.93 39.36
C MET A 432 -7.04 12.17 40.57
N ASN A 433 -7.72 13.32 40.61
CA ASN A 433 -8.70 13.64 41.64
C ASN A 433 -10.06 12.97 41.35
N ASP A 434 -10.48 12.99 40.09
CA ASP A 434 -11.79 12.52 39.64
C ASP A 434 -11.86 10.99 39.49
N GLU A 435 -10.79 10.37 39.00
CA GLU A 435 -10.72 8.94 38.70
C GLU A 435 -10.00 8.15 39.81
N ASN A 436 -10.58 7.03 40.23
CA ASN A 436 -9.96 6.15 41.22
C ASN A 436 -8.84 5.30 40.59
N GLU A 437 -9.03 4.82 39.36
CA GLU A 437 -8.03 4.05 38.62
C GLU A 437 -8.11 4.33 37.12
N PHE A 438 -6.98 4.54 36.46
CA PHE A 438 -6.90 4.71 34.99
C PHE A 438 -5.59 4.20 34.43
N TYR A 439 -5.57 3.92 33.12
CA TYR A 439 -4.35 3.57 32.41
C TYR A 439 -3.69 4.80 31.81
N LEU A 440 -2.38 4.93 31.97
CA LEU A 440 -1.59 5.99 31.36
C LEU A 440 -0.52 5.39 30.44
N ILE A 441 -0.58 5.74 29.16
CA ILE A 441 0.42 5.38 28.16
C ILE A 441 1.37 6.57 27.96
N VAL A 442 2.66 6.30 28.08
CA VAL A 442 3.72 7.31 28.06
C VAL A 442 4.81 6.91 27.08
N SER A 443 5.31 7.88 26.31
CA SER A 443 6.53 7.70 25.51
C SER A 443 7.73 7.35 26.40
N ASN A 444 8.48 6.31 26.06
CA ASN A 444 9.66 5.88 26.82
C ASN A 444 10.68 7.01 27.03
N LYS A 445 10.72 7.99 26.12
CA LYS A 445 11.58 9.18 26.21
C LYS A 445 11.13 10.22 27.25
N LYS A 446 9.86 10.18 27.68
CA LYS A 446 9.22 11.15 28.58
C LYS A 446 8.88 10.54 29.95
N ILE A 447 9.27 9.28 30.20
CA ILE A 447 8.99 8.61 31.48
C ILE A 447 9.66 9.34 32.64
N ASP A 448 10.90 9.80 32.47
CA ASP A 448 11.65 10.44 33.55
C ASP A 448 11.08 11.82 33.93
N ASP A 449 10.51 12.55 32.97
CA ASP A 449 9.78 13.82 33.23
C ASP A 449 8.58 13.62 34.15
N LEU A 450 8.02 12.42 34.09
CA LEU A 450 6.79 12.00 34.72
C LEU A 450 7.03 11.27 36.05
N LYS A 451 8.15 10.56 36.22
CA LYS A 451 8.56 9.95 37.51
C LYS A 451 8.56 10.96 38.66
N LYS A 452 8.92 12.23 38.39
CA LYS A 452 8.88 13.32 39.38
C LYS A 452 7.46 13.68 39.84
N ILE A 453 6.46 13.43 39.01
CA ILE A 453 5.04 13.75 39.26
C ILE A 453 4.33 12.57 39.92
N PHE A 454 4.67 11.34 39.54
CA PHE A 454 3.84 10.17 39.81
C PHE A 454 4.09 9.40 41.12
N LYS A 455 5.24 9.61 41.81
CA LYS A 455 5.63 8.87 43.03
C LYS A 455 5.14 7.39 43.03
N SER A 456 4.65 6.85 44.15
CA SER A 456 4.31 5.43 44.38
C SER A 456 2.93 4.99 43.84
N GLN A 457 2.18 5.86 43.16
CA GLN A 457 0.78 5.62 42.76
C GLN A 457 0.64 5.02 41.35
N MET A 458 1.72 5.00 40.57
CA MET A 458 1.75 4.44 39.22
C MET A 458 2.46 3.08 39.21
N VAL A 459 1.73 2.03 38.87
CA VAL A 459 2.27 0.67 38.73
C VAL A 459 2.59 0.42 37.26
N PHE A 460 3.86 0.13 36.96
CA PHE A 460 4.27 -0.30 35.62
C PHE A 460 3.61 -1.63 35.26
N LEU A 461 3.07 -1.74 34.04
CA LEU A 461 2.45 -2.99 33.57
C LEU A 461 3.26 -3.64 32.44
N GLU A 462 3.48 -2.92 31.34
CA GLU A 462 4.12 -3.45 30.13
C GLU A 462 4.71 -2.31 29.28
N SER A 463 5.59 -2.64 28.34
CA SER A 463 6.18 -1.69 27.41
C SER A 463 6.35 -2.30 26.01
N ASN A 464 6.25 -1.44 24.99
CA ASN A 464 6.77 -1.70 23.66
C ASN A 464 8.05 -0.87 23.41
N ILE A 465 8.61 -0.91 22.20
CA ILE A 465 9.86 -0.20 21.86
C ILE A 465 9.80 1.32 22.07
N LYS A 466 8.63 1.96 22.00
CA LYS A 466 8.49 3.41 22.14
C LYS A 466 7.67 3.87 23.34
N ARG A 467 6.88 3.01 23.98
CA ARG A 467 5.93 3.40 25.03
C ARG A 467 5.82 2.37 26.12
N SER A 468 5.39 2.85 27.29
CA SER A 468 5.07 2.06 28.46
C SER A 468 3.68 2.42 28.95
N ILE A 469 2.96 1.43 29.46
CA ILE A 469 1.65 1.60 30.09
C ILE A 469 1.75 1.42 31.60
N PHE A 470 1.13 2.34 32.33
CA PHE A 470 1.08 2.38 33.78
C PHE A 470 -0.38 2.35 34.25
N LEU A 471 -0.63 1.73 35.39
CA LEU A 471 -1.91 1.80 36.11
C LEU A 471 -1.77 2.82 37.25
N TYR A 472 -2.57 3.87 37.19
CA TYR A 472 -2.77 4.75 38.33
C TYR A 472 -3.76 4.12 39.31
N LYS A 473 -3.45 4.21 40.61
CA LYS A 473 -4.40 3.92 41.68
C LYS A 473 -4.40 5.05 42.69
N LYS A 474 -5.59 5.60 42.97
CA LYS A 474 -5.78 6.56 44.05
C LYS A 474 -5.58 5.83 45.39
N ASN A 475 -4.68 6.33 46.23
CA ASN A 475 -4.53 5.80 47.57
C ASN A 475 -5.76 6.21 48.39
N HIS A 476 -6.54 5.24 48.86
CA HIS A 476 -7.45 5.46 49.98
C HIS A 476 -6.59 5.47 51.25
N GLN A 477 -6.18 6.66 51.70
CA GLN A 477 -5.75 6.84 53.09
C GLN A 477 -6.96 7.22 53.93
#